data_AF-A0A7C6CAC2-F1
#
_entry.id   AF-A0A7C6CAC2-F1
#
_cell.length_a   1.000
_cell.length_b   1.000
_cell.length_c   1.000
_cell.angle_alpha   90.00
_cell.angle_beta   90.00
_cell.angle_gamma   90.00
#
_symmetry.space_group_name_H-M   'P 1'
#
loop_
_entity.id
_entity.type
_entity.pdbx_description
1 polymer ?
#
loop_
_entity_poly.entity_id
_entity_poly.type
_entity_poly.pdbx_seq_one_letter_code
_entity_poly.pdbx_strand_id
1 'polypeptide(L)'
;MYISNKSVQRISRIYNEQTKIERTRDKKAEYGDKVTLSSEGKQLQAILQQATTAEVSTRAEELKSAVSSGTYHVKGEDIAASIIKYYRQRL
;
A
#
# COMPACT_ATOMS: atom_id res chain seq x y z
N MET A 1 4.22 -33.10 54.35
CA MET A 1 5.16 -33.29 53.21
C MET A 1 5.33 -31.94 52.51
N TYR A 2 6.53 -31.35 52.55
CA TYR A 2 6.82 -30.07 51.87
C TYR A 2 7.32 -30.38 50.45
N ILE A 3 6.51 -30.09 49.43
CA ILE A 3 6.89 -30.27 48.03
C ILE A 3 7.52 -28.96 47.55
N SER A 4 8.83 -28.96 47.29
CA SER A 4 9.52 -27.75 46.81
C SER A 4 9.28 -27.55 45.31
N ASN A 5 8.76 -26.38 44.92
CA ASN A 5 8.49 -26.01 43.53
C ASN A 5 9.72 -25.47 42.76
N LYS A 6 10.92 -25.56 43.35
CA LYS A 6 12.15 -24.91 42.86
C LYS A 6 12.62 -25.46 41.50
N SER A 7 12.26 -26.69 41.16
CA SER A 7 12.49 -27.29 39.85
C SER A 7 11.59 -26.69 38.78
N VAL A 8 10.29 -26.54 39.07
CA VAL A 8 9.30 -25.93 38.16
C VAL A 8 9.64 -24.48 37.84
N GLN A 9 10.08 -23.72 38.85
CA GLN A 9 10.56 -22.34 38.72
C GLN A 9 11.82 -22.22 37.83
N ARG A 10 12.70 -23.21 37.84
CA ARG A 10 13.89 -23.22 36.98
C ARG A 10 13.54 -23.53 35.53
N ILE A 11 12.64 -24.48 35.31
CA ILE A 11 12.16 -24.84 33.97
C ILE A 11 11.48 -23.63 33.33
N SER A 12 10.60 -22.91 34.06
CA SER A 12 9.93 -21.73 33.49
C SER A 12 10.90 -20.61 33.10
N ARG A 13 12.01 -20.41 33.85
CA ARG A 13 13.05 -19.44 33.49
C ARG A 13 13.78 -19.82 32.20
N ILE A 14 14.17 -21.07 32.06
CA ILE A 14 14.86 -21.57 30.85
C ILE A 14 13.99 -21.39 29.60
N TYR A 15 12.70 -21.74 29.68
CA TYR A 15 11.76 -21.54 28.56
C TYR A 15 11.56 -20.04 28.21
N ASN A 16 11.52 -19.16 29.21
CA ASN A 16 11.41 -17.72 28.98
C ASN A 16 12.69 -17.11 28.39
N GLU A 17 13.87 -17.62 28.76
CA GLU A 17 15.15 -17.20 28.19
C GLU A 17 15.30 -17.65 26.73
N GLN A 18 14.88 -18.88 26.39
CA GLN A 18 14.86 -19.37 25.00
C GLN A 18 13.95 -18.52 24.10
N THR A 19 12.74 -18.19 24.58
CA THR A 19 11.79 -17.33 23.84
C THR A 19 12.36 -15.92 23.56
N LYS A 20 13.18 -15.37 24.46
CA LYS A 20 13.85 -14.07 24.23
C LYS A 20 14.96 -14.16 23.18
N ILE A 21 15.70 -15.27 23.14
CA ILE A 21 16.78 -15.48 22.16
C ILE A 21 16.21 -15.59 20.74
N GLU A 22 15.07 -16.27 20.56
CA GLU A 22 14.40 -16.37 19.25
C GLU A 22 13.91 -15.02 18.74
N ARG A 23 13.27 -14.20 19.59
CA ARG A 23 12.82 -12.84 19.23
C ARG A 23 13.97 -11.88 18.85
N THR A 24 15.19 -12.19 19.27
CA THR A 24 16.37 -11.36 18.95
C THR A 24 17.02 -11.80 17.63
N ARG A 25 16.80 -13.04 17.18
CA ARG A 25 17.29 -13.55 15.89
C ARG A 25 16.54 -12.98 14.68
N ASP A 26 15.29 -12.53 14.85
CA ASP A 26 14.50 -11.89 13.79
C ASP A 26 14.90 -10.44 13.50
N LYS A 27 15.85 -9.87 14.25
CA LYS A 27 16.49 -8.59 13.92
C LYS A 27 17.81 -8.78 13.18
N LYS A 28 17.87 -9.71 12.23
CA LYS A 28 18.92 -9.63 11.22
C LYS A 28 18.72 -8.31 10.49
N ALA A 29 19.69 -7.40 10.62
CA ALA A 29 19.74 -6.21 9.81
C ALA A 29 19.73 -6.65 8.34
N GLU A 30 18.62 -6.39 7.64
CA GLU A 30 18.59 -6.45 6.18
C GLU A 30 19.67 -5.48 5.67
N TYR A 31 20.82 -6.02 5.30
CA TYR A 31 21.83 -5.31 4.53
C TYR A 31 21.35 -5.27 3.08
N GLY A 32 20.69 -4.18 2.73
CA GLY A 32 20.23 -3.86 1.39
C GLY A 32 19.78 -2.41 1.33
N ASP A 33 19.87 -1.80 0.16
CA ASP A 33 19.45 -0.41 -0.03
C ASP A 33 17.95 -0.26 0.26
N LYS A 34 17.62 0.49 1.31
CA LYS A 34 16.24 0.80 1.69
C LYS A 34 15.83 2.13 1.10
N VAL A 35 14.93 2.11 0.13
CA VAL A 35 14.25 3.32 -0.37
C VAL A 35 13.05 3.59 0.53
N THR A 36 13.19 4.52 1.48
CA THR A 36 12.06 4.99 2.30
C THR A 36 11.42 6.21 1.67
N LEU A 37 10.15 6.10 1.25
CA LEU A 37 9.31 7.26 0.94
C LEU A 37 9.24 8.18 2.17
N SER A 38 9.50 9.47 1.98
CA SER A 38 9.41 10.46 3.06
C SER A 38 8.02 10.42 3.69
N SER A 39 7.94 10.64 5.00
CA SER A 39 6.67 10.72 5.74
C SER A 39 5.73 11.75 5.12
N GLU A 40 6.30 12.86 4.65
CA GLU A 40 5.62 13.95 3.94
C GLU A 40 5.04 13.48 2.59
N GLY A 41 5.80 12.71 1.82
CA GLY A 41 5.33 12.15 0.54
C GLY A 41 4.17 11.17 0.72
N LYS A 42 4.20 10.37 1.79
CA LYS A 42 3.07 9.47 2.13
C LYS A 42 1.82 10.24 2.52
N GLN A 43 1.97 11.32 3.28
CA GLN A 43 0.85 12.19 3.67
C GLN A 43 0.24 12.88 2.45
N LEU A 44 1.07 13.42 1.56
CA LEU A 44 0.60 14.01 0.29
C LEU A 44 -0.11 12.98 -0.59
N GLN A 45 0.41 11.76 -0.69
CA GLN A 45 -0.24 10.70 -1.45
C GLN A 45 -1.61 10.34 -0.86
N ALA A 46 -1.75 10.30 0.48
CA ALA A 46 -3.03 10.03 1.13
C ALA A 46 -4.05 11.16 0.88
N ILE A 47 -3.60 12.41 0.91
CA ILE A 47 -4.45 13.58 0.60
C ILE A 47 -4.88 13.56 -0.86
N LEU A 48 -3.95 13.29 -1.78
CA LEU A 48 -4.25 13.16 -3.21
C LEU A 48 -5.22 12.02 -3.49
N GLN A 49 -5.04 10.87 -2.83
CA GLN A 49 -6.00 9.77 -2.93
C GLN A 49 -7.37 10.21 -2.47
N GLN A 50 -7.52 10.82 -1.30
CA GLN A 50 -8.81 11.32 -0.80
C GLN A 50 -9.45 12.36 -1.73
N ALA A 51 -8.67 13.24 -2.35
CA ALA A 51 -9.16 14.20 -3.34
C ALA A 51 -9.55 13.54 -4.68
N THR A 52 -8.91 12.42 -5.04
CA THR A 52 -9.17 11.68 -6.28
C THR A 52 -10.27 10.63 -6.11
N THR A 53 -10.59 10.22 -4.88
CA THR A 53 -11.83 9.48 -4.53
C THR A 53 -13.08 10.37 -4.64
N ALA A 54 -13.03 11.42 -5.45
CA ALA A 54 -14.24 12.01 -5.97
C ALA A 54 -15.02 10.88 -6.67
N GLU A 55 -16.31 10.81 -6.34
CA GLU A 55 -17.30 9.89 -6.87
C GLU A 55 -17.03 9.55 -8.33
N VAL A 56 -17.31 8.31 -8.73
CA VAL A 56 -17.32 7.88 -10.13
C VAL A 56 -17.87 9.03 -10.95
N SER A 57 -16.98 9.70 -11.70
CA SER A 57 -17.30 11.00 -12.29
C SER A 57 -18.62 10.83 -13.03
N THR A 58 -19.59 11.73 -12.85
CA THR A 58 -20.87 11.70 -13.59
C THR A 58 -20.66 11.44 -15.08
N ARG A 59 -19.55 11.99 -15.61
CA ARG A 59 -19.04 11.76 -16.96
C ARG A 59 -18.76 10.29 -17.29
N ALA A 60 -18.25 9.50 -16.37
CA ALA A 60 -18.01 8.08 -16.54
C ALA A 60 -19.31 7.27 -16.64
N GLU A 61 -20.35 7.64 -15.88
CA GLU A 61 -21.68 7.01 -15.98
C GLU A 61 -22.37 7.37 -17.29
N GLU A 62 -22.29 8.63 -17.71
CA GLU A 62 -22.79 9.09 -19.01
C GLU A 62 -22.10 8.36 -20.17
N LEU A 63 -20.78 8.22 -20.12
CA LEU A 63 -20.02 7.46 -21.11
C LEU A 63 -20.41 5.98 -21.13
N LYS A 64 -20.60 5.37 -19.96
CA LYS A 64 -21.06 3.98 -19.86
C LYS A 64 -22.44 3.79 -20.51
N SER A 65 -23.35 4.74 -20.31
CA SER A 65 -24.67 4.76 -20.95
C SER A 65 -24.54 4.86 -22.48
N ALA A 66 -23.76 5.82 -22.97
CA ALA A 66 -23.56 6.05 -24.41
C ALA A 66 -22.90 4.86 -25.14
N VAL A 67 -21.97 4.18 -24.47
CA VAL A 67 -21.35 2.95 -24.99
C VAL A 67 -22.37 1.82 -25.03
N SER A 68 -23.19 1.67 -23.98
CA SER A 68 -24.21 0.63 -23.91
C SER A 68 -25.33 0.82 -24.95
N SER A 69 -25.69 2.07 -25.26
CA SER A 69 -26.64 2.42 -26.31
C SER A 69 -26.06 2.38 -27.72
N GLY A 70 -24.75 2.11 -27.88
CA GLY A 70 -24.08 2.08 -29.18
C GLY A 70 -23.95 3.45 -29.87
N THR A 71 -24.20 4.54 -29.16
CA THR A 71 -24.14 5.91 -29.69
C THR A 71 -22.80 6.60 -29.43
N TYR A 72 -21.88 5.93 -28.72
CA TYR A 72 -20.54 6.42 -28.49
C TYR A 72 -19.65 6.19 -29.72
N HIS A 73 -19.34 7.26 -30.46
CA HIS A 73 -18.43 7.23 -31.59
C HIS A 73 -17.22 8.13 -31.34
N VAL A 74 -16.02 7.53 -31.31
CA VAL A 74 -14.77 8.24 -31.08
C VAL A 74 -14.15 8.64 -32.42
N LYS A 75 -13.87 9.92 -32.60
CA LYS A 75 -13.12 10.40 -33.77
C LYS A 75 -11.62 10.16 -33.57
N GLY A 76 -10.93 9.73 -34.62
CA GLY A 76 -9.47 9.51 -34.57
C GLY A 76 -8.68 10.78 -34.21
N GLU A 77 -9.20 11.94 -34.62
CA GLU A 77 -8.63 13.26 -34.31
C GLU A 77 -8.59 13.54 -32.80
N ASP A 78 -9.66 13.18 -32.08
CA ASP A 78 -9.75 13.39 -30.63
C ASP A 78 -8.75 12.50 -29.87
N ILE A 79 -8.51 11.28 -30.37
CA ILE A 79 -7.50 10.36 -29.83
C ILE A 79 -6.10 10.96 -30.02
N ALA A 80 -5.78 11.38 -31.25
CA ALA A 80 -4.48 11.97 -31.57
C ALA A 80 -4.21 13.24 -30.74
N ALA A 81 -5.19 14.13 -30.61
CA ALA A 81 -5.10 15.32 -29.79
C ALA A 81 -4.85 14.99 -28.30
N SER A 82 -5.53 13.97 -27.77
CA SER A 82 -5.37 13.52 -26.38
C SER A 82 -3.98 12.96 -26.11
N ILE A 83 -3.44 12.16 -27.04
CA ILE A 83 -2.09 11.62 -26.97
C ILE A 83 -1.07 12.78 -26.94
N ILE A 84 -1.18 13.72 -27.88
CA ILE A 84 -0.26 14.87 -27.95
C ILE A 84 -0.30 15.70 -26.66
N LYS A 85 -1.51 15.97 -26.14
CA LYS A 85 -1.69 16.73 -24.89
C LYS A 85 -1.00 16.04 -23.71
N TYR A 86 -1.16 14.73 -23.57
CA TYR A 86 -0.56 13.97 -22.48
C TYR A 86 0.97 14.05 -22.50
N TYR A 87 1.59 13.85 -23.66
CA TYR A 87 3.04 13.90 -23.78
C TYR A 87 3.62 15.32 -23.66
N ARG A 88 2.88 16.36 -24.08
CA ARG A 88 3.32 17.76 -23.90
C ARG A 88 3.31 18.24 -22.45
N GLN A 89 2.43 17.71 -21.60
CA GLN A 89 2.37 18.10 -20.19
C GLN A 89 3.48 17.50 -19.32
N ARG A 90 4.23 16.52 -19.88
CA ARG A 90 5.25 15.75 -19.16
C ARG A 90 6.68 16.13 -19.54
N LEU A 91 6.83 16.98 -20.56
CA LEU A 91 8.07 17.66 -20.95
C LEU A 91 8.14 19.01 -20.23
#